data_AF-A0A1B6HU08-F1
#
_entry.id   AF-A0A1B6HU08-F1
#
_cell.length_a   1.000
_cell.length_b   1.000
_cell.length_c   1.000
_cell.angle_alpha   90.00
_cell.angle_beta   90.00
_cell.angle_gamma   90.00
#
_symmetry.space_group_name_H-M   'P 1'
#
loop_
_entity.id
_entity.type
_entity.pdbx_description
1 polymer ?
#
loop_
_entity_poly.entity_id
_entity_poly.type
_entity_poly.pdbx_seq_one_letter_code
_entity_poly.pdbx_strand_id
1 'polypeptide(L)'
;GEVFCKICNDFKAPNHQCYMRVDTGKPKTEDFLFIFFDLETRQDEYINDKKVHKVNLCVSQQFCFKCIGGGNCEHCNTRTRVFRQDPVVKFMDYVMDVRKNFKNVCVMAHNGQGFDFQFIL
;
A
#
# COMPACT_ATOMS: atom_id res chain seq x y z
N GLY A 1 36.01 8.62 32.52
CA GLY A 1 35.19 8.56 33.75
C GLY A 1 33.74 8.42 33.36
N GLU A 2 32.96 7.69 34.15
CA GLU A 2 31.53 7.50 33.91
C GLU A 2 30.71 8.70 34.44
N VAL A 3 29.56 8.96 33.81
CA VAL A 3 28.60 10.00 34.20
C VAL A 3 27.26 9.38 34.57
N PHE A 4 26.61 9.90 35.61
CA PHE A 4 25.30 9.40 36.03
C PHE A 4 24.21 9.86 35.06
N CYS A 5 23.52 8.91 34.43
CA CYS A 5 22.42 9.20 33.51
C CYS A 5 21.07 9.17 34.24
N LYS A 6 20.35 10.29 34.25
CA LYS A 6 19.01 10.39 34.86
C LYS A 6 17.93 9.57 34.15
N ILE A 7 18.11 9.29 32.85
CA ILE A 7 17.15 8.50 32.05
C ILE A 7 17.31 7.00 32.34
N CYS A 8 18.55 6.52 32.45
CA CYS A 8 18.85 5.12 32.75
C CYS A 8 18.95 4.82 34.25
N ASN A 9 19.00 5.86 35.09
CA ASN A 9 19.23 5.80 36.53
C ASN A 9 20.50 5.00 36.91
N ASP A 10 21.57 5.16 36.12
CA ASP A 10 22.81 4.37 36.21
C ASP A 10 24.02 5.15 35.68
N PHE A 11 25.24 4.74 36.04
CA PHE A 11 26.49 5.31 35.52
C PHE A 11 26.78 4.77 34.12
N LYS A 12 27.06 5.68 33.17
CA LYS A 12 27.30 5.36 31.75
C LYS A 12 28.50 6.13 31.22
N ALA A 13 29.03 5.68 30.08
CA ALA A 13 30.06 6.42 29.37
C ALA A 13 29.58 7.84 29.01
N PRO A 14 30.49 8.84 28.96
CA PRO A 14 30.17 10.16 28.43
C PRO A 14 29.54 10.06 27.03
N ASN A 15 28.54 10.89 26.74
CA ASN A 15 27.80 10.91 25.47
C ASN A 15 26.99 9.65 25.12
N HIS A 16 26.64 8.79 26.08
CA HIS A 16 25.73 7.69 25.79
C HIS A 16 24.31 8.20 25.44
N GLN A 17 23.78 7.75 24.30
CA GLN A 17 22.63 8.35 23.64
C GLN A 17 21.30 7.66 24.00
N CYS A 18 21.06 7.34 25.29
CA CYS A 18 19.82 6.68 25.75
C CYS A 18 18.51 7.37 25.40
N TYR A 19 18.54 8.68 25.14
CA TYR A 19 17.37 9.44 24.71
C TYR A 19 16.95 9.09 23.27
N MET A 20 17.86 8.52 22.48
CA MET A 20 17.51 7.99 21.18
C MET A 20 16.79 6.66 21.39
N ARG A 21 15.53 6.63 20.95
CA ARG A 21 14.78 5.38 20.87
C ARG A 21 15.54 4.43 19.97
N VAL A 22 15.93 3.29 20.53
CA VAL A 22 16.40 2.16 19.73
C VAL A 22 15.20 1.69 18.90
N ASP A 23 15.36 1.53 17.60
CA ASP A 23 14.35 0.89 16.77
C ASP A 23 14.24 -0.58 17.20
N THR A 24 13.24 -0.89 18.03
CA THR A 24 13.06 -2.21 18.66
C THR A 24 12.11 -3.12 17.89
N GLY A 25 11.59 -2.72 16.73
CA GLY A 25 10.53 -3.50 16.12
C GLY A 25 10.34 -3.24 14.64
N LYS A 26 10.52 -4.32 13.86
CA LYS A 26 9.99 -4.39 12.49
C LYS A 26 8.52 -3.93 12.51
N PRO A 27 8.07 -3.13 11.54
CA PRO A 27 6.68 -2.70 11.49
C PRO A 27 5.75 -3.92 11.54
N LYS A 28 4.70 -3.85 12.39
CA LYS A 28 3.67 -4.89 12.51
C LYS A 28 2.92 -4.98 11.18
N THR A 29 3.40 -5.85 10.31
CA THR A 29 2.94 -6.01 8.93
C THR A 29 1.94 -7.16 8.80
N GLU A 30 1.80 -7.99 9.84
CA GLU A 30 0.94 -9.18 9.88
C GLU A 30 -0.53 -8.91 9.55
N ASP A 31 -1.02 -7.71 9.88
CA ASP A 31 -2.41 -7.28 9.65
C ASP A 31 -2.61 -6.55 8.30
N PHE A 32 -1.57 -6.46 7.46
CA PHE A 32 -1.65 -5.75 6.18
C PHE A 32 -2.10 -6.66 5.04
N LEU A 33 -3.03 -6.13 4.25
CA LEU A 33 -3.24 -6.53 2.87
C LEU A 33 -2.65 -5.47 1.94
N PHE A 34 -1.81 -5.92 1.02
CA PHE A 34 -1.25 -5.12 -0.05
C PHE A 34 -2.05 -5.38 -1.33
N ILE A 35 -2.51 -4.32 -1.98
CA ILE A 35 -3.20 -4.38 -3.27
C ILE A 35 -2.36 -3.59 -4.25
N PHE A 36 -1.74 -4.29 -5.20
CA PHE A 36 -1.05 -3.67 -6.32
C PHE A 36 -2.03 -3.52 -7.46
N PHE A 37 -2.02 -2.40 -8.18
CA PHE A 37 -2.86 -2.24 -9.35
C PHE A 37 -2.16 -1.45 -10.45
N ASP A 38 -2.67 -1.61 -11.66
CA ASP A 38 -2.22 -0.92 -12.86
C ASP A 38 -3.45 -0.58 -13.71
N LEU A 39 -3.47 0.62 -14.29
CA LEU A 39 -4.55 1.11 -15.13
C LEU A 39 -4.09 1.23 -16.58
N GLU A 40 -4.90 0.71 -17.49
CA GLU A 40 -4.76 0.97 -18.92
C GLU A 40 -5.78 2.03 -19.36
N THR A 41 -5.34 2.93 -20.21
CA THR A 41 -6.18 4.04 -20.69
C THR A 41 -6.19 4.11 -22.21
N ARG A 42 -7.28 4.64 -22.75
CA ARG A 42 -7.39 4.98 -24.16
C ARG A 42 -7.71 6.46 -24.30
N GLN A 43 -7.33 7.02 -25.45
CA GLN A 43 -7.56 8.42 -25.82
C GLN A 43 -8.50 8.53 -27.02
N ASP A 44 -9.54 7.70 -27.02
CA ASP A 44 -10.49 7.58 -28.14
C ASP A 44 -11.62 8.63 -28.04
N GLU A 45 -11.78 9.25 -26.87
CA GLU A 45 -12.84 10.23 -26.58
C GLU A 45 -12.31 11.67 -26.50
N TYR A 46 -13.16 12.62 -26.86
CA TYR A 46 -12.86 14.05 -26.87
C TYR A 46 -13.76 14.78 -25.87
N ILE A 47 -13.17 15.66 -25.07
CA ILE A 47 -13.90 16.63 -24.23
C ILE A 47 -13.35 18.02 -24.57
N ASN A 48 -14.23 18.91 -25.04
CA ASN A 48 -13.87 20.27 -25.45
C ASN A 48 -12.67 20.31 -26.41
N ASP A 49 -12.74 19.54 -27.51
CA ASP A 49 -11.70 19.38 -28.54
C ASP A 49 -10.34 18.84 -28.06
N LYS A 50 -10.26 18.35 -26.82
CA LYS A 50 -9.07 17.68 -26.29
C LYS A 50 -9.31 16.19 -26.12
N LYS A 51 -8.34 15.38 -26.54
CA LYS A 51 -8.33 13.95 -26.24
C LYS A 51 -8.21 13.75 -24.73
N VAL A 52 -9.04 12.88 -24.17
CA VAL A 52 -9.02 12.57 -22.74
C VAL A 52 -8.60 11.14 -22.51
N HIS A 53 -7.79 10.93 -21.46
CA HIS A 53 -7.49 9.58 -21.01
C HIS A 53 -8.70 9.02 -20.28
N LYS A 54 -9.25 7.93 -20.82
CA LYS A 54 -10.30 7.16 -20.17
C LYS A 54 -9.78 5.78 -19.80
N VAL A 55 -9.88 5.44 -18.53
CA VAL A 55 -9.52 4.12 -18.02
C VAL A 55 -10.47 3.08 -18.62
N ASN A 56 -9.90 2.10 -19.32
CA ASN A 56 -10.67 1.01 -19.93
C ASN A 56 -10.40 -0.35 -19.28
N LEU A 57 -9.31 -0.46 -18.52
CA LEU A 57 -8.97 -1.67 -17.79
C LEU A 57 -8.23 -1.31 -16.51
N CYS A 58 -8.59 -1.99 -15.43
CA CYS A 58 -7.82 -2.02 -14.20
C CYS A 58 -7.50 -3.48 -13.89
N VAL A 59 -6.22 -3.77 -13.63
CA VAL A 59 -5.79 -5.07 -13.14
C VAL A 59 -5.26 -4.86 -11.74
N SER A 60 -5.72 -5.67 -10.78
CA SER A 60 -5.20 -5.65 -9.42
C SER A 60 -4.72 -7.03 -8.97
N GLN A 61 -3.72 -7.02 -8.10
CA GLN A 61 -3.20 -8.18 -7.42
C GLN A 61 -3.14 -7.92 -5.91
N GLN A 62 -3.69 -8.85 -5.12
CA GLN A 62 -3.66 -8.76 -3.67
C GLN A 62 -2.72 -9.78 -3.02
N PHE A 63 -2.01 -9.33 -2.00
CA PHE A 63 -1.10 -10.14 -1.21
C PHE A 63 -1.22 -9.74 0.27
N CYS A 64 -1.45 -10.70 1.15
CA CYS A 64 -1.28 -10.48 2.58
C CYS A 64 0.19 -10.63 2.95
N PHE A 65 0.53 -10.23 4.17
CA PHE A 65 1.87 -10.37 4.70
C PHE A 65 2.47 -11.77 4.56
N LYS A 66 1.65 -12.82 4.67
CA LYS A 66 2.13 -14.21 4.57
C LYS A 66 2.53 -14.61 3.14
N CYS A 67 1.94 -13.99 2.12
CA CYS A 67 2.04 -14.46 0.74
C CYS A 67 2.68 -13.46 -0.22
N ILE A 68 3.01 -12.24 0.25
CA ILE A 68 3.70 -11.21 -0.55
C ILE A 68 5.06 -11.68 -1.09
N GLY A 69 5.72 -12.62 -0.40
CA GLY A 69 6.95 -13.25 -0.85
C GLY A 69 6.79 -14.39 -1.87
N GLY A 70 5.62 -14.56 -2.49
CA GLY A 70 5.39 -15.56 -3.55
C GLY A 70 4.77 -16.88 -3.10
N GLY A 71 4.43 -17.04 -1.82
CA GLY A 71 3.71 -18.23 -1.32
C GLY A 71 2.24 -18.26 -1.74
N ASN A 72 1.61 -19.43 -1.76
CA ASN A 72 0.15 -19.55 -1.84
C ASN A 72 -0.46 -19.38 -0.46
N CYS A 73 -1.61 -18.69 -0.34
CA CYS A 73 -2.36 -18.67 0.90
C CYS A 73 -3.87 -18.71 0.65
N GLU A 74 -4.58 -19.47 1.49
CA GLU A 74 -6.04 -19.61 1.43
C GLU A 74 -6.73 -18.28 1.78
N HIS A 75 -6.06 -17.44 2.58
CA HIS A 75 -6.59 -16.17 3.06
C HIS A 75 -6.66 -15.06 1.99
N CYS A 76 -5.83 -15.13 0.94
CA CYS A 76 -5.87 -14.20 -0.19
C CYS A 76 -6.73 -14.68 -1.34
N ASN A 77 -7.28 -15.90 -1.27
CA ASN A 77 -8.24 -16.49 -2.19
C ASN A 77 -8.07 -16.02 -3.66
N THR A 78 -8.85 -15.01 -4.09
CA THR A 78 -8.69 -14.35 -5.38
C THR A 78 -7.51 -13.37 -5.39
N ARG A 79 -6.34 -13.84 -5.84
CA ARG A 79 -5.12 -13.01 -5.97
C ARG A 79 -5.23 -11.96 -7.05
N THR A 80 -5.76 -12.27 -8.23
CA THR A 80 -5.81 -11.35 -9.37
C THR A 80 -7.25 -10.98 -9.70
N ARG A 81 -7.52 -9.70 -9.92
CA ARG A 81 -8.81 -9.18 -10.38
C ARG A 81 -8.62 -8.31 -11.60
N VAL A 82 -9.59 -8.38 -12.51
CA VAL A 82 -9.56 -7.70 -13.80
C VAL A 82 -10.89 -6.98 -13.96
N PHE A 83 -10.85 -5.64 -14.01
CA PHE A 83 -12.03 -4.79 -14.12
C PHE A 83 -12.06 -4.13 -15.50
N ARG A 84 -13.05 -4.48 -16.33
CA ARG A 84 -13.17 -3.99 -17.73
C ARG A 84 -14.32 -3.02 -17.96
N GLN A 85 -15.29 -2.99 -17.05
CA GLN A 85 -16.49 -2.14 -17.13
C GLN A 85 -16.49 -1.27 -15.90
N ASP A 86 -16.51 0.05 -16.09
CA ASP A 86 -16.30 1.07 -15.06
C ASP A 86 -15.12 0.72 -14.14
N PRO A 87 -13.90 0.57 -14.70
CA PRO A 87 -12.79 -0.09 -14.01
C PRO A 87 -12.43 0.57 -12.68
N VAL A 88 -12.42 1.90 -12.65
CA VAL A 88 -12.10 2.68 -11.44
C VAL A 88 -13.15 2.45 -10.36
N VAL A 89 -14.43 2.57 -10.69
CA VAL A 89 -15.54 2.42 -9.72
C VAL A 89 -15.52 1.01 -9.14
N LYS A 90 -15.48 -0.02 -9.98
CA LYS A 90 -15.47 -1.41 -9.51
C LYS A 90 -14.22 -1.77 -8.72
N PHE A 91 -13.07 -1.18 -9.07
CA PHE A 91 -11.84 -1.34 -8.29
C PHE A 91 -12.00 -0.72 -6.90
N MET A 92 -12.54 0.49 -6.80
CA MET A 92 -12.78 1.17 -5.52
C MET A 92 -13.81 0.46 -4.66
N ASP A 93 -14.91 -0.04 -5.25
CA ASP A 93 -15.88 -0.86 -4.54
C ASP A 93 -15.23 -2.10 -3.92
N TYR A 94 -14.36 -2.77 -4.69
CA TYR A 94 -13.57 -3.89 -4.21
C TYR A 94 -12.64 -3.50 -3.04
N VAL A 95 -11.89 -2.39 -3.17
CA VAL A 95 -11.01 -1.91 -2.08
C VAL A 95 -11.82 -1.64 -0.81
N MET A 96 -12.98 -1.01 -0.94
CA MET A 96 -13.86 -0.70 0.19
C MET A 96 -14.46 -1.96 0.83
N ASP A 97 -14.79 -2.97 0.03
CA ASP A 97 -15.27 -4.25 0.55
C ASP A 97 -14.17 -5.01 1.33
N VAL A 98 -12.95 -5.03 0.78
CA VAL A 98 -11.79 -5.63 1.43
C VAL A 98 -11.45 -4.96 2.76
N ARG A 99 -11.57 -3.64 2.85
CA ARG A 99 -11.35 -2.88 4.10
C ARG A 99 -12.31 -3.28 5.23
N LYS A 100 -13.44 -3.93 4.95
CA LYS A 100 -14.32 -4.49 5.99
C LYS A 100 -13.71 -5.70 6.67
N ASN A 101 -12.86 -6.44 5.94
CA ASN A 101 -12.27 -7.72 6.38
C ASN A 101 -10.82 -7.57 6.87
N PHE A 102 -10.11 -6.53 6.44
CA PHE A 102 -8.71 -6.29 6.80
C PHE A 102 -8.54 -4.97 7.54
N LYS A 103 -7.83 -5.02 8.67
CA LYS A 103 -7.57 -3.86 9.53
C LYS A 103 -6.72 -2.80 8.83
N ASN A 104 -5.71 -3.24 8.08
CA ASN A 104 -4.82 -2.36 7.33
C ASN A 104 -4.81 -2.79 5.85
N VAL A 105 -5.22 -1.89 4.96
CA VAL A 105 -5.16 -2.10 3.51
C VAL A 105 -4.24 -1.05 2.91
N CYS A 106 -3.16 -1.49 2.27
CA CYS A 106 -2.23 -0.66 1.54
C CYS A 106 -2.46 -0.86 0.03
N VAL A 107 -2.81 0.21 -0.68
CA VAL A 107 -3.07 0.18 -2.12
C VAL A 107 -1.93 0.90 -2.84
N MET A 108 -1.29 0.23 -3.79
CA MET A 108 -0.09 0.70 -4.48
C MET A 108 -0.30 0.60 -5.98
N ALA A 109 -0.17 1.71 -6.68
CA ALA A 109 -0.17 1.67 -8.13
C ALA A 109 1.22 1.34 -8.66
N HIS A 110 1.30 0.67 -9.80
CA HIS A 110 2.57 0.41 -10.48
C HIS A 110 3.25 1.71 -10.95
N ASN A 111 2.47 2.71 -11.39
CA ASN A 111 2.95 4.05 -11.73
C ASN A 111 2.12 5.15 -11.05
N GLY A 112 2.12 5.12 -9.71
CA GLY A 112 1.31 6.03 -8.90
C GLY A 112 1.65 7.51 -9.07
N GLN A 113 2.95 7.85 -9.06
CA GLN A 113 3.39 9.25 -9.14
C GLN A 113 3.08 9.89 -10.50
N GLY A 114 3.22 9.13 -11.59
CA GLY A 114 3.15 9.68 -12.94
C GLY A 114 1.74 9.68 -13.53
N PHE A 115 0.86 8.77 -13.11
CA PHE A 115 -0.33 8.48 -13.89
C PHE A 115 -1.51 7.92 -13.09
N ASP A 116 -1.37 6.72 -12.51
CA ASP A 116 -2.52 5.93 -12.05
C ASP A 116 -3.35 6.64 -10.97
N PHE A 117 -2.69 7.35 -10.05
CA PHE A 117 -3.39 8.02 -8.95
C PHE A 117 -4.27 9.19 -9.42
N GLN A 118 -4.02 9.77 -10.60
CA GLN A 118 -4.84 10.86 -11.13
C GLN A 118 -6.28 10.43 -11.41
N PHE A 119 -6.53 9.13 -11.60
CA PHE A 119 -7.87 8.58 -11.83
C PHE A 119 -8.61 8.17 -10.56
N ILE A 120 -7.95 8.26 -9.40
CA ILE A 120 -8.47 7.84 -8.09
C ILE A 120 -8.61 9.02 -7.11
N LEU A 121 -7.92 10.13 -7.35
CA LEU A 121 -8.05 11.40 -6.62
C LEU A 121 -9.45 12.02 -6.75
#